data_AF-A0A934ZJ83-F1
#
_entry.id   AF-A0A934ZJ83-F1
#
_cell.length_a   1.000
_cell.length_b   1.000
_cell.length_c   1.000
_cell.angle_alpha   90.00
_cell.angle_beta   90.00
_cell.angle_gamma   90.00
#
_symmetry.space_group_name_H-M   'P 1'
#
loop_
_entity.id
_entity.type
_entity.pdbx_description
1 polymer ?
#
loop_
_entity_poly.entity_id
_entity_poly.type
_entity_poly.pdbx_seq_one_letter_code
_entity_poly.pdbx_strand_id
1 'polypeptide(L)'
;MAFVFPGQGSQYVGMGGDVAMSVDVARSAWDDAANARFDGSTVGDVVFPVPVFSDDERAAQTKRLTATEWAQASIGVASLALLRVLRSLGVKAQDVGGHSFGEVTALCAAGVIDEASFVAVARRRGELMRDASATPGAMTAVGRPIDEVRAALAEFGDSVVVANHNHPKQVVLSGATEAIERVEALLSTKGMAAKRLPVSTAFHSALVAPSGAKFGDFLAGVPFGAPGAVVWSNAEAAPYPTDAAGMRERLAGQIARPVRFVEQVEAMWARGARTFIEVGPGAVLTDLVDRILGSRPHVSVPLDRKGKHGVTSLQEALGRLAVAGVPMNLAALWADYAPTPAPKKKPAMTLSLNGSNYGKPYPPKGGAAALPKPNPPRVKEVVEVVKEVVKEVVVVREVPSAAPSAAAPVAAAPAASAGENLAWVQAYQESQRQTSEAHAAYLKTMADSHESFLRTVETSFSGLSSMLTGQPMSIGQPMSIGQLPAAAAPVAYVAPAAPAPVYVAPVAAPAPAPVVVAAPAPAPVAAPAVVVAPVVKAAPAVDLQALMLTIVAEKTGYPSEMLAFTMELEADLASTPSSGSRSSRRCGSAPRGCPR
;
A
#
# COMPACT_ATOMS: atom_id res chain seq x y z
N MET A 1 -4.14 13.73 -2.14
CA MET A 1 -4.38 12.26 -2.04
C MET A 1 -4.78 11.78 -3.42
N ALA A 2 -4.37 10.56 -3.79
CA ALA A 2 -4.71 9.93 -5.06
C ALA A 2 -5.50 8.63 -4.83
N PHE A 3 -6.59 8.44 -5.58
CA PHE A 3 -7.19 7.10 -5.72
C PHE A 3 -6.67 6.46 -7.00
N VAL A 4 -6.22 5.21 -6.89
CA VAL A 4 -5.82 4.38 -8.02
C VAL A 4 -6.78 3.21 -8.16
N PHE A 5 -7.28 2.96 -9.37
CA PHE A 5 -8.29 1.94 -9.63
C PHE A 5 -7.70 0.77 -10.43
N PRO A 6 -7.83 -0.49 -9.95
CA PRO A 6 -7.23 -1.64 -10.61
C PRO A 6 -7.89 -1.94 -11.97
N GLY A 7 -7.08 -2.54 -12.85
CA GLY A 7 -7.52 -3.07 -14.13
C GLY A 7 -7.84 -4.56 -14.07
N GLN A 8 -7.98 -5.16 -15.26
CA GLN A 8 -8.12 -6.61 -15.41
C GLN A 8 -6.86 -7.33 -14.91
N GLY A 9 -7.06 -8.42 -14.19
CA GLY A 9 -6.03 -9.20 -13.50
C GLY A 9 -6.19 -9.17 -11.97
N SER A 10 -6.91 -8.19 -11.43
CA SER A 10 -7.16 -8.07 -9.98
C SER A 10 -8.41 -8.82 -9.49
N GLN A 11 -9.26 -9.30 -10.41
CA GLN A 11 -10.48 -10.01 -10.05
C GLN A 11 -10.22 -11.37 -9.40
N TYR A 12 -11.10 -11.74 -8.47
CA TYR A 12 -11.19 -13.09 -7.93
C TYR A 12 -12.63 -13.39 -7.52
N VAL A 13 -13.01 -14.67 -7.52
CA VAL A 13 -14.36 -15.10 -7.15
C VAL A 13 -14.63 -14.72 -5.69
N GLY A 14 -15.79 -14.14 -5.41
CA GLY A 14 -16.19 -13.67 -4.08
C GLY A 14 -15.67 -12.28 -3.69
N MET A 15 -14.94 -11.58 -4.57
CA MET A 15 -14.41 -10.25 -4.24
C MET A 15 -15.51 -9.25 -3.84
N GLY A 16 -15.26 -8.45 -2.81
CA GLY A 16 -16.20 -7.46 -2.29
C GLY A 16 -17.39 -8.03 -1.52
N GLY A 17 -17.58 -9.36 -1.46
CA GLY A 17 -18.72 -10.00 -0.80
C GLY A 17 -18.77 -9.74 0.71
N ASP A 18 -17.64 -9.92 1.40
CA ASP A 18 -17.55 -9.73 2.85
C ASP A 18 -17.95 -8.32 3.28
N VAL A 19 -17.51 -7.31 2.50
CA VAL A 19 -17.83 -5.89 2.76
C VAL A 19 -19.29 -5.60 2.42
N ALA A 20 -19.80 -6.14 1.31
CA ALA A 20 -21.21 -5.99 0.94
C ALA A 20 -22.16 -6.61 1.99
N MET A 21 -21.78 -7.72 2.62
CA MET A 21 -22.57 -8.32 3.70
C MET A 21 -22.53 -7.53 5.01
N SER A 22 -21.54 -6.67 5.20
CA SER A 22 -21.28 -5.97 6.47
C SER A 22 -21.59 -4.48 6.43
N VAL A 23 -21.65 -3.87 5.25
CA VAL A 23 -21.79 -2.42 5.07
C VAL A 23 -22.82 -2.11 3.98
N ASP A 24 -23.94 -1.50 4.36
CA ASP A 24 -25.08 -1.24 3.47
C ASP A 24 -24.73 -0.37 2.26
N VAL A 25 -23.87 0.63 2.45
CA VAL A 25 -23.46 1.49 1.32
C VAL A 25 -22.62 0.72 0.29
N ALA A 26 -21.87 -0.31 0.71
CA ALA A 26 -21.15 -1.19 -0.21
C ALA A 26 -22.12 -2.15 -0.92
N ARG A 27 -23.09 -2.70 -0.18
CA ARG A 27 -24.15 -3.57 -0.72
C ARG A 27 -24.94 -2.90 -1.84
N SER A 28 -25.31 -1.63 -1.65
CA SER A 28 -26.12 -0.90 -2.65
C SER A 28 -25.48 -0.84 -4.04
N ALA A 29 -24.15 -0.88 -4.16
CA ALA A 29 -23.49 -0.92 -5.47
C ALA A 29 -23.77 -2.24 -6.21
N TRP A 30 -23.86 -3.35 -5.48
CA TRP A 30 -24.22 -4.65 -6.03
C TRP A 30 -25.71 -4.73 -6.34
N ASP A 31 -26.56 -4.16 -5.49
CA ASP A 31 -28.02 -4.08 -5.74
C ASP A 31 -28.33 -3.27 -7.01
N ASP A 32 -27.67 -2.13 -7.19
CA ASP A 32 -27.81 -1.32 -8.41
C ASP A 32 -27.35 -2.09 -9.65
N ALA A 33 -26.22 -2.79 -9.56
CA ALA A 33 -25.69 -3.60 -10.65
C ALA A 33 -26.57 -4.81 -10.98
N ALA A 34 -27.35 -5.32 -10.03
CA ALA A 34 -28.27 -6.43 -10.24
C ALA A 34 -29.46 -6.05 -11.15
N ASN A 35 -29.74 -4.75 -11.30
CA ASN A 35 -30.76 -4.26 -12.25
C ASN A 35 -30.34 -4.43 -13.72
N ALA A 36 -29.04 -4.61 -13.99
CA ALA A 36 -28.52 -4.87 -15.33
C ALA A 36 -28.28 -6.36 -15.55
N ARG A 37 -29.02 -6.96 -16.49
CA ARG A 37 -28.82 -8.34 -16.94
C ARG A 37 -28.11 -8.38 -18.29
N PHE A 38 -27.07 -9.19 -18.38
CA PHE A 38 -26.29 -9.46 -19.57
C PHE A 38 -26.34 -10.96 -19.84
N ASP A 39 -26.82 -11.35 -21.02
CA ASP A 39 -26.97 -12.76 -21.41
C ASP A 39 -27.77 -13.57 -20.36
N GLY A 40 -28.81 -12.96 -19.78
CA GLY A 40 -29.65 -13.54 -18.74
C GLY A 40 -29.05 -13.56 -17.33
N SER A 41 -27.76 -13.24 -17.16
CA SER A 41 -27.07 -13.21 -15.87
C SER A 41 -26.77 -11.78 -15.39
N THR A 42 -26.60 -11.59 -14.09
CA THR A 42 -26.11 -10.34 -13.50
C THR A 42 -24.60 -10.42 -13.25
N VAL A 43 -23.97 -9.28 -12.98
CA VAL A 43 -22.56 -9.25 -12.51
C VAL A 43 -22.43 -10.02 -11.19
N GLY A 44 -23.42 -9.92 -10.31
CA GLY A 44 -23.46 -10.64 -9.03
C GLY A 44 -23.43 -12.16 -9.20
N ASP A 45 -24.17 -12.71 -10.19
CA ASP A 45 -24.18 -14.16 -10.46
C ASP A 45 -22.80 -14.72 -10.86
N VAL A 46 -21.91 -13.86 -11.40
CA VAL A 46 -20.56 -14.25 -11.82
C VAL A 46 -19.53 -14.05 -10.72
N VAL A 47 -19.69 -13.01 -9.90
CA VAL A 47 -18.77 -12.76 -8.77
C VAL A 47 -19.09 -13.66 -7.58
N PHE A 48 -20.37 -13.91 -7.32
CA PHE A 48 -20.89 -14.72 -6.23
C PHE A 48 -21.62 -15.96 -6.77
N PRO A 49 -20.93 -16.85 -7.52
CA PRO A 49 -21.57 -18.04 -8.07
C PRO A 49 -21.97 -18.99 -6.94
N VAL A 50 -22.93 -19.88 -7.25
CA VAL A 50 -23.30 -20.97 -6.33
C VAL A 50 -22.05 -21.79 -5.96
N PRO A 51 -21.80 -22.08 -4.67
CA PRO A 51 -20.66 -22.88 -4.26
C PRO A 51 -20.62 -24.25 -4.93
N VAL A 52 -19.44 -24.66 -5.37
CA VAL A 52 -19.16 -25.93 -6.06
C VAL A 52 -18.04 -26.69 -5.36
N PHE A 53 -18.04 -28.02 -5.50
CA PHE A 53 -17.18 -28.88 -4.69
C PHE A 53 -16.01 -29.49 -5.47
N SER A 54 -16.05 -29.51 -6.80
CA SER A 54 -14.92 -29.96 -7.63
C SER A 54 -13.98 -28.82 -8.04
N ASP A 55 -12.71 -29.15 -8.29
CA ASP A 55 -11.72 -28.19 -8.82
C ASP A 55 -12.04 -27.73 -10.24
N ASP A 56 -12.58 -28.62 -11.08
CA ASP A 56 -12.98 -28.30 -12.44
C ASP A 56 -14.10 -27.26 -12.48
N GLU A 57 -15.09 -27.38 -11.59
CA GLU A 57 -16.18 -26.40 -11.48
C GLU A 57 -15.66 -25.06 -10.92
N ARG A 58 -14.76 -25.07 -9.93
CA ARG A 58 -14.10 -23.84 -9.43
C ARG A 58 -13.28 -23.15 -10.51
N ALA A 59 -12.57 -23.93 -11.33
CA ALA A 59 -11.82 -23.45 -12.47
C ALA A 59 -12.76 -22.86 -13.54
N ALA A 60 -13.91 -23.48 -13.80
CA ALA A 60 -14.92 -22.96 -14.72
C ALA A 60 -15.53 -21.64 -14.23
N GLN A 61 -15.83 -21.50 -12.94
CA GLN A 61 -16.28 -20.23 -12.34
C GLN A 61 -15.22 -19.13 -12.48
N THR A 62 -13.96 -19.46 -12.19
CA THR A 62 -12.84 -18.52 -12.37
C THR A 62 -12.66 -18.14 -13.84
N LYS A 63 -12.77 -19.10 -14.76
CA LYS A 63 -12.71 -18.86 -16.21
C LYS A 63 -13.84 -17.93 -16.67
N ARG A 64 -15.05 -18.13 -16.16
CA ARG A 64 -16.21 -17.26 -16.44
C ARG A 64 -15.96 -15.83 -15.96
N LEU A 65 -15.48 -15.66 -14.73
CA LEU A 65 -15.16 -14.33 -14.17
C LEU A 65 -14.01 -13.64 -14.92
N THR A 66 -13.02 -14.40 -15.38
CA THR A 66 -11.84 -13.86 -16.08
C THR A 66 -12.09 -13.53 -17.55
N ALA A 67 -13.23 -13.95 -18.12
CA ALA A 67 -13.66 -13.48 -19.44
C ALA A 67 -13.83 -11.95 -19.41
N THR A 68 -13.24 -11.26 -20.39
CA THR A 68 -13.03 -9.80 -20.40
C THR A 68 -14.31 -8.99 -20.18
N GLU A 69 -15.43 -9.42 -20.78
CA GLU A 69 -16.75 -8.80 -20.64
C GLU A 69 -17.36 -8.92 -19.22
N TRP A 70 -16.94 -9.92 -18.45
CA TRP A 70 -17.34 -10.11 -17.06
C TRP A 70 -16.34 -9.46 -16.12
N ALA A 71 -15.05 -9.70 -16.32
CA ALA A 71 -13.98 -9.19 -15.47
C ALA A 71 -14.07 -7.66 -15.27
N GLN A 72 -14.26 -6.89 -16.35
CA GLN A 72 -14.31 -5.43 -16.28
C GLN A 72 -15.52 -4.94 -15.47
N ALA A 73 -16.73 -5.42 -15.78
CA ALA A 73 -17.92 -5.06 -15.02
C ALA A 73 -17.80 -5.47 -13.55
N SER A 74 -17.30 -6.68 -13.27
CA SER A 74 -17.10 -7.18 -11.92
C SER A 74 -16.09 -6.35 -11.11
N ILE A 75 -14.92 -6.02 -11.68
CA ILE A 75 -13.94 -5.14 -11.02
C ILE A 75 -14.54 -3.75 -10.78
N GLY A 76 -15.29 -3.24 -11.75
CA GLY A 76 -15.98 -1.96 -11.64
C GLY A 76 -16.93 -1.91 -10.46
N VAL A 77 -17.84 -2.88 -10.33
CA VAL A 77 -18.82 -2.91 -9.22
C VAL A 77 -18.14 -3.09 -7.86
N ALA A 78 -17.13 -3.96 -7.75
CA ALA A 78 -16.36 -4.12 -6.52
C ALA A 78 -15.63 -2.81 -6.12
N SER A 79 -15.07 -2.10 -7.10
CA SER A 79 -14.42 -0.80 -6.88
C SER A 79 -15.43 0.28 -6.49
N LEU A 80 -16.63 0.27 -7.09
CA LEU A 80 -17.70 1.19 -6.75
C LEU A 80 -18.21 0.98 -5.33
N ALA A 81 -18.37 -0.27 -4.90
CA ALA A 81 -18.75 -0.60 -3.53
C ALA A 81 -17.77 0.00 -2.51
N LEU A 82 -16.47 -0.17 -2.72
CA LEU A 82 -15.42 0.39 -1.85
C LEU A 82 -15.34 1.93 -1.95
N LEU A 83 -15.54 2.49 -3.13
CA LEU A 83 -15.59 3.94 -3.34
C LEU A 83 -16.76 4.58 -2.57
N ARG A 84 -17.94 3.94 -2.58
CA ARG A 84 -19.11 4.41 -1.81
C ARG A 84 -18.82 4.40 -0.31
N VAL A 85 -18.10 3.40 0.21
CA VAL A 85 -17.62 3.38 1.60
C VAL A 85 -16.70 4.56 1.87
N LEU A 86 -15.67 4.80 1.05
CA LEU A 86 -14.78 5.95 1.24
C LEU A 86 -15.55 7.30 1.23
N ARG A 87 -16.53 7.44 0.33
CA ARG A 87 -17.37 8.64 0.26
C ARG A 87 -18.25 8.82 1.49
N SER A 88 -18.83 7.76 2.06
CA SER A 88 -19.62 7.85 3.31
C SER A 88 -18.76 8.27 4.51
N LEU A 89 -17.47 7.93 4.49
CA LEU A 89 -16.48 8.37 5.48
C LEU A 89 -15.95 9.78 5.22
N GLY A 90 -16.33 10.42 4.12
CA GLY A 90 -15.85 11.75 3.73
C GLY A 90 -14.43 11.75 3.15
N VAL A 91 -13.87 10.60 2.79
CA VAL A 91 -12.54 10.50 2.15
C VAL A 91 -12.65 10.96 0.70
N LYS A 92 -11.84 11.95 0.32
CA LYS A 92 -11.81 12.53 -1.02
C LYS A 92 -10.38 12.58 -1.54
N ALA A 93 -10.21 12.26 -2.83
CA ALA A 93 -8.95 12.42 -3.55
C ALA A 93 -9.02 13.60 -4.52
N GLN A 94 -7.88 14.27 -4.71
CA GLN A 94 -7.72 15.35 -5.69
C GLN A 94 -7.19 14.81 -7.03
N ASP A 95 -6.57 13.63 -7.01
CA ASP A 95 -6.11 12.87 -8.16
C ASP A 95 -6.85 11.54 -8.22
N VAL A 96 -7.29 11.16 -9.41
CA VAL A 96 -7.79 9.83 -9.68
C VAL A 96 -7.17 9.29 -10.96
N GLY A 97 -6.84 8.01 -10.96
CA GLY A 97 -6.38 7.32 -12.15
C GLY A 97 -6.56 5.83 -11.98
N GLY A 98 -6.39 5.05 -13.03
CA GLY A 98 -6.46 3.61 -12.91
C GLY A 98 -5.63 2.93 -13.97
N HIS A 99 -5.48 1.62 -13.86
CA HIS A 99 -4.71 0.84 -14.82
C HIS A 99 -5.63 0.24 -15.87
N SER A 100 -5.44 0.60 -17.15
CA SER A 100 -6.26 0.15 -18.27
C SER A 100 -7.76 0.37 -18.00
N PHE A 101 -8.54 -0.69 -17.75
CA PHE A 101 -9.96 -0.58 -17.38
C PHE A 101 -10.20 0.37 -16.19
N GLY A 102 -9.28 0.42 -15.22
CA GLY A 102 -9.42 1.29 -14.05
C GLY A 102 -9.56 2.78 -14.39
N GLU A 103 -9.16 3.22 -15.59
CA GLU A 103 -9.38 4.59 -16.08
C GLU A 103 -10.88 4.92 -16.22
N VAL A 104 -11.71 3.95 -16.59
CA VAL A 104 -13.18 4.08 -16.61
C VAL A 104 -13.71 4.30 -15.19
N THR A 105 -13.20 3.52 -14.22
CA THR A 105 -13.56 3.67 -12.81
C THR A 105 -13.09 5.01 -12.24
N ALA A 106 -11.93 5.51 -12.67
CA ALA A 106 -11.43 6.83 -12.27
C ALA A 106 -12.32 7.96 -12.79
N LEU A 107 -12.79 7.88 -14.04
CA LEU A 107 -13.77 8.82 -14.59
C LEU A 107 -15.10 8.79 -13.82
N CYS A 108 -15.57 7.60 -13.44
CA CYS A 108 -16.74 7.44 -12.57
C CYS A 108 -16.51 8.06 -11.18
N ALA A 109 -15.34 7.82 -10.58
CA ALA A 109 -14.98 8.36 -9.27
C ALA A 109 -14.93 9.89 -9.25
N ALA A 110 -14.50 10.52 -10.35
CA ALA A 110 -14.53 11.97 -10.54
C ALA A 110 -15.90 12.54 -10.95
N GLY A 111 -16.92 11.70 -11.16
CA GLY A 111 -18.25 12.16 -11.58
C GLY A 111 -18.36 12.52 -13.06
N VAL A 112 -17.39 12.14 -13.90
CA VAL A 112 -17.47 12.32 -15.35
C VAL A 112 -18.46 11.32 -15.93
N ILE A 113 -18.36 10.05 -15.54
CA ILE A 113 -19.35 9.02 -15.87
C ILE A 113 -20.21 8.83 -14.62
N ASP A 114 -21.53 8.88 -14.75
CA ASP A 114 -22.41 8.63 -13.62
C ASP A 114 -22.45 7.12 -13.26
N GLU A 115 -22.79 6.81 -12.01
CA GLU A 115 -22.79 5.44 -11.52
C GLU A 115 -23.83 4.53 -12.21
N ALA A 116 -24.95 5.10 -12.69
CA ALA A 116 -25.98 4.33 -13.37
C ALA A 116 -25.53 3.89 -14.77
N SER A 117 -24.77 4.74 -15.47
CA SER A 117 -24.17 4.43 -16.77
C SER A 117 -22.91 3.56 -16.64
N PHE A 118 -22.20 3.64 -15.52
CA PHE A 118 -20.87 3.05 -15.35
C PHE A 118 -20.81 1.54 -15.61
N VAL A 119 -21.75 0.75 -15.09
CA VAL A 119 -21.74 -0.72 -15.29
C VAL A 119 -21.96 -1.07 -16.76
N ALA A 120 -22.84 -0.36 -17.46
CA ALA A 120 -23.07 -0.54 -18.89
C ALA A 120 -21.83 -0.17 -19.72
N VAL A 121 -21.13 0.92 -19.37
CA VAL A 121 -19.85 1.32 -19.99
C VAL A 121 -18.79 0.24 -19.79
N ALA A 122 -18.62 -0.25 -18.55
CA ALA A 122 -17.66 -1.29 -18.22
C ALA A 122 -17.93 -2.58 -18.98
N ARG A 123 -19.20 -3.01 -19.01
CA ARG A 123 -19.63 -4.18 -19.76
C ARG A 123 -19.37 -4.03 -21.25
N ARG A 124 -19.80 -2.90 -21.84
CA ARG A 124 -19.67 -2.66 -23.28
C ARG A 124 -18.21 -2.63 -23.73
N ARG A 125 -17.33 -1.99 -22.96
CA ARG A 125 -15.89 -2.00 -23.22
C ARG A 125 -15.35 -3.44 -23.19
N GLY A 126 -15.73 -4.23 -22.21
CA GLY A 126 -15.32 -5.62 -22.09
C GLY A 126 -15.79 -6.50 -23.25
N GLU A 127 -17.04 -6.33 -23.71
CA GLU A 127 -17.58 -7.01 -24.91
C GLU A 127 -16.79 -6.66 -26.17
N LEU A 128 -16.53 -5.38 -26.41
CA LEU A 128 -15.78 -4.93 -27.58
C LEU A 128 -14.32 -5.43 -27.57
N MET A 129 -13.74 -5.61 -26.37
CA MET A 129 -12.40 -6.17 -26.21
C MET A 129 -12.39 -7.70 -26.39
N ARG A 130 -13.43 -8.41 -25.96
CA ARG A 130 -13.63 -9.83 -26.32
C ARG A 130 -13.79 -9.98 -27.83
N ASP A 131 -14.62 -9.16 -28.47
CA ASP A 131 -14.85 -9.28 -29.91
C ASP A 131 -13.56 -8.98 -30.72
N ALA A 132 -12.69 -8.10 -30.19
CA ALA A 132 -11.37 -7.84 -30.77
C ALA A 132 -10.46 -9.08 -30.79
N SER A 133 -10.67 -10.04 -29.88
CA SER A 133 -9.86 -11.26 -29.82
C SER A 133 -10.10 -12.25 -30.94
N ALA A 134 -11.02 -11.95 -31.87
CA ALA A 134 -11.07 -12.64 -33.15
C ALA A 134 -9.79 -12.42 -33.98
N THR A 135 -9.06 -11.32 -33.74
CA THR A 135 -7.76 -11.07 -34.36
C THR A 135 -6.64 -11.70 -33.51
N PRO A 136 -5.82 -12.61 -34.05
CA PRO A 136 -4.71 -13.20 -33.33
C PRO A 136 -3.72 -12.14 -32.84
N GLY A 137 -3.53 -12.08 -31.53
CA GLY A 137 -2.61 -11.16 -30.89
C GLY A 137 -2.14 -11.72 -29.56
N ALA A 138 -0.96 -11.29 -29.12
CA ALA A 138 -0.36 -11.74 -27.88
C ALA A 138 0.19 -10.58 -27.07
N MET A 139 0.41 -10.83 -25.78
CA MET A 139 1.11 -9.92 -24.88
C MET A 139 2.14 -10.67 -24.05
N THR A 140 3.34 -10.10 -23.90
CA THR A 140 4.41 -10.70 -23.09
C THR A 140 5.00 -9.67 -22.13
N ALA A 141 5.17 -10.06 -20.87
CA ALA A 141 5.83 -9.23 -19.87
C ALA A 141 7.35 -9.44 -19.92
N VAL A 142 8.11 -8.34 -19.89
CA VAL A 142 9.57 -8.33 -19.93
C VAL A 142 10.10 -7.66 -18.68
N GLY A 143 10.91 -8.37 -17.91
CA GLY A 143 11.47 -7.90 -16.63
C GLY A 143 12.69 -6.99 -16.79
N ARG A 144 12.57 -5.91 -17.58
CA ARG A 144 13.67 -4.96 -17.85
C ARG A 144 13.18 -3.51 -17.84
N PRO A 145 14.08 -2.52 -17.66
CA PRO A 145 13.76 -1.11 -17.82
C PRO A 145 13.26 -0.77 -19.23
N ILE A 146 12.35 0.20 -19.33
CA ILE A 146 11.68 0.54 -20.60
C ILE A 146 12.66 0.96 -21.70
N ASP A 147 13.74 1.67 -21.38
CA ASP A 147 14.72 2.14 -22.36
C ASP A 147 15.49 0.99 -23.00
N GLU A 148 15.84 -0.03 -22.20
CA GLU A 148 16.48 -1.24 -22.73
C GLU A 148 15.55 -2.03 -23.64
N VAL A 149 14.27 -2.13 -23.26
CA VAL A 149 13.29 -2.85 -24.08
C VAL A 149 13.00 -2.09 -25.38
N ARG A 150 12.88 -0.76 -25.33
CA ARG A 150 12.74 0.08 -26.54
C ARG A 150 13.94 -0.07 -27.47
N ALA A 151 15.16 -0.08 -26.93
CA ALA A 151 16.36 -0.32 -27.72
C ALA A 151 16.35 -1.71 -28.37
N ALA A 152 15.87 -2.74 -27.67
CA ALA A 152 15.73 -4.08 -28.23
C ALA A 152 14.64 -4.18 -29.31
N LEU A 153 13.61 -3.34 -29.26
CA LEU A 153 12.49 -3.33 -30.22
C LEU A 153 12.75 -2.51 -31.49
N ALA A 154 13.88 -1.80 -31.60
CA ALA A 154 14.15 -0.94 -32.75
C ALA A 154 14.03 -1.64 -34.11
N GLU A 155 14.33 -2.94 -34.18
CA GLU A 155 14.21 -3.77 -35.40
C GLU A 155 12.78 -4.23 -35.73
N PHE A 156 11.83 -4.09 -34.81
CA PHE A 156 10.44 -4.51 -34.97
C PHE A 156 9.50 -3.41 -35.47
N GLY A 157 9.95 -2.15 -35.46
CA GLY A 157 9.13 -1.00 -35.84
C GLY A 157 7.79 -0.98 -35.09
N ASP A 158 6.70 -0.68 -35.80
CA ASP A 158 5.35 -0.60 -35.23
C ASP A 158 4.66 -1.96 -35.06
N SER A 159 5.32 -3.08 -35.42
CA SER A 159 4.71 -4.41 -35.33
C SER A 159 4.54 -4.91 -33.89
N VAL A 160 5.35 -4.41 -32.96
CA VAL A 160 5.27 -4.68 -31.52
C VAL A 160 5.41 -3.37 -30.76
N VAL A 161 4.47 -3.08 -29.88
CA VAL A 161 4.44 -1.87 -29.07
C VAL A 161 4.61 -2.18 -27.59
N VAL A 162 5.12 -1.21 -26.82
CA VAL A 162 5.07 -1.25 -25.36
C VAL A 162 3.64 -0.93 -24.92
N ALA A 163 2.83 -1.95 -24.69
CA ALA A 163 1.44 -1.84 -24.26
C ALA A 163 1.31 -1.35 -22.81
N ASN A 164 2.20 -1.74 -21.91
CA ASN A 164 2.16 -1.27 -20.53
C ASN A 164 3.57 -0.97 -20.00
N HIS A 165 3.73 0.16 -19.34
CA HIS A 165 4.85 0.48 -18.48
C HIS A 165 4.35 0.46 -17.03
N ASN A 166 4.47 -0.71 -16.38
CA ASN A 166 3.81 -0.98 -15.10
C ASN A 166 4.66 -0.56 -13.90
N HIS A 167 5.97 -0.85 -13.95
CA HIS A 167 6.94 -0.40 -12.94
C HIS A 167 8.34 -0.29 -13.60
N PRO A 168 9.33 0.37 -12.96
CA PRO A 168 10.61 0.68 -13.58
C PRO A 168 11.42 -0.51 -14.11
N LYS A 169 11.07 -1.75 -13.72
CA LYS A 169 11.73 -2.99 -14.14
C LYS A 169 10.78 -3.97 -14.83
N GLN A 170 9.60 -3.53 -15.28
CA GLN A 170 8.70 -4.37 -16.06
C GLN A 170 7.89 -3.54 -17.06
N VAL A 171 7.94 -4.01 -18.29
CA VAL A 171 7.07 -3.57 -19.37
C VAL A 171 6.29 -4.76 -19.92
N VAL A 172 5.18 -4.48 -20.59
CA VAL A 172 4.41 -5.46 -21.34
C VAL A 172 4.42 -5.06 -22.80
N LEU A 173 4.75 -6.01 -23.66
CA LEU A 173 4.76 -5.87 -25.10
C LEU A 173 3.48 -6.44 -25.68
N SER A 174 3.01 -5.85 -26.77
CA SER A 174 1.80 -6.30 -27.46
C SER A 174 1.95 -6.16 -28.98
N GLY A 175 1.40 -7.13 -29.70
CA GLY A 175 1.42 -7.17 -31.16
C GLY A 175 0.80 -8.46 -31.69
N ALA A 176 0.89 -8.65 -33.02
CA ALA A 176 0.50 -9.92 -33.64
C ALA A 176 1.27 -11.09 -33.01
N THR A 177 0.63 -12.26 -32.88
CA THR A 177 1.22 -13.42 -32.20
C THR A 177 2.61 -13.77 -32.75
N GLU A 178 2.75 -13.84 -34.08
CA GLU A 178 4.02 -14.13 -34.75
C GLU A 178 5.09 -13.06 -34.48
N ALA A 179 4.70 -11.79 -34.37
CA ALA A 179 5.63 -10.72 -34.05
C ALA A 179 6.12 -10.81 -32.60
N ILE A 180 5.23 -11.16 -31.66
CA ILE A 180 5.59 -11.40 -30.25
C ILE A 180 6.50 -12.62 -30.13
N GLU A 181 6.26 -13.70 -30.84
CA GLU A 181 7.14 -14.88 -30.84
C GLU A 181 8.55 -14.56 -31.33
N ARG A 182 8.67 -13.75 -32.40
CA ARG A 182 9.98 -13.26 -32.87
C ARG A 182 10.66 -12.37 -31.84
N VAL A 183 9.93 -11.48 -31.18
CA VAL A 183 10.47 -10.64 -30.09
C VAL A 183 10.93 -11.50 -28.92
N GLU A 184 10.15 -12.50 -28.50
CA GLU A 184 10.53 -13.41 -27.41
C GLU A 184 11.81 -14.18 -27.73
N ALA A 185 11.96 -14.65 -28.97
CA ALA A 185 13.20 -15.28 -29.44
C ALA A 185 14.39 -14.30 -29.39
N LEU A 186 14.23 -13.07 -29.87
CA LEU A 186 15.28 -12.04 -29.76
C LEU A 186 15.66 -11.78 -28.29
N LEU A 187 14.67 -11.52 -27.44
CA LEU A 187 14.89 -11.21 -26.03
C LEU A 187 15.63 -12.34 -25.32
N SER A 188 15.32 -13.60 -25.66
CA SER A 188 16.05 -14.77 -25.17
C SER A 188 17.53 -14.74 -25.53
N THR A 189 17.89 -14.41 -26.79
CA THR A 189 19.30 -14.27 -27.20
C THR A 189 20.04 -13.14 -26.47
N LYS A 190 19.31 -12.12 -25.99
CA LYS A 190 19.84 -11.01 -25.19
C LYS A 190 19.81 -11.28 -23.67
N GLY A 191 19.44 -12.49 -23.25
CA GLY A 191 19.33 -12.86 -21.83
C GLY A 191 18.19 -12.15 -21.08
N MET A 192 17.19 -11.63 -21.81
CA MET A 192 16.02 -10.96 -21.23
C MET A 192 14.85 -11.95 -21.17
N ALA A 193 14.51 -12.40 -19.96
CA ALA A 193 13.37 -13.29 -19.78
C ALA A 193 12.04 -12.58 -20.10
N ALA A 194 11.23 -13.22 -20.94
CA ALA A 194 9.87 -12.82 -21.27
C ALA A 194 8.87 -13.85 -20.72
N LYS A 195 7.70 -13.38 -20.27
CA LYS A 195 6.62 -14.23 -19.76
C LYS A 195 5.32 -13.90 -20.50
N ARG A 196 4.81 -14.88 -21.26
CA ARG A 196 3.53 -14.77 -21.96
C ARG A 196 2.39 -14.54 -20.97
N LEU A 197 1.51 -13.58 -21.28
CA LEU A 197 0.33 -13.30 -20.48
C LEU A 197 -0.87 -14.12 -21.00
N PRO A 198 -1.73 -14.65 -20.11
CA PRO A 198 -2.90 -15.43 -20.48
C PRO A 198 -4.05 -14.49 -20.91
N VAL A 199 -3.86 -13.79 -22.01
CA VAL A 199 -4.83 -12.86 -22.62
C VAL A 199 -5.21 -13.35 -24.01
N SER A 200 -6.43 -13.03 -24.44
CA SER A 200 -6.97 -13.49 -25.71
C SER A 200 -6.51 -12.68 -26.92
N THR A 201 -5.92 -11.49 -26.71
CA THR A 201 -5.47 -10.62 -27.81
C THR A 201 -4.42 -9.59 -27.38
N ALA A 202 -3.99 -8.77 -28.34
CA ALA A 202 -2.98 -7.73 -28.21
C ALA A 202 -3.58 -6.39 -27.76
N PHE A 203 -3.96 -6.27 -26.49
CA PHE A 203 -4.51 -5.02 -25.95
C PHE A 203 -3.51 -3.87 -25.98
N HIS A 204 -4.02 -2.64 -26.08
CA HIS A 204 -3.19 -1.41 -26.13
C HIS A 204 -2.24 -1.37 -27.34
N SER A 205 -2.70 -1.94 -28.46
CA SER A 205 -2.01 -1.92 -29.76
C SER A 205 -2.97 -1.55 -30.89
N ALA A 206 -2.44 -1.30 -32.08
CA ALA A 206 -3.24 -1.02 -33.27
C ALA A 206 -4.23 -2.15 -33.63
N LEU A 207 -3.96 -3.40 -33.21
CA LEU A 207 -4.84 -4.55 -33.50
C LEU A 207 -6.24 -4.39 -32.89
N VAL A 208 -6.36 -3.65 -31.79
CA VAL A 208 -7.64 -3.41 -31.10
C VAL A 208 -8.23 -2.02 -31.39
N ALA A 209 -7.62 -1.25 -32.30
CA ALA A 209 -8.11 0.09 -32.68
C ALA A 209 -9.56 0.11 -33.20
N PRO A 210 -10.05 -0.88 -33.97
CA PRO A 210 -11.44 -0.90 -34.41
C PRO A 210 -12.45 -0.95 -33.24
N SER A 211 -12.07 -1.52 -32.10
CA SER A 211 -12.91 -1.54 -30.90
C SER A 211 -13.02 -0.15 -30.24
N GLY A 212 -12.01 0.71 -30.43
CA GLY A 212 -12.04 2.10 -29.97
C GLY A 212 -13.14 2.91 -30.65
N ALA A 213 -13.28 2.79 -31.99
CA ALA A 213 -14.34 3.46 -32.74
C ALA A 213 -15.74 3.04 -32.26
N LYS A 214 -16.00 1.73 -32.19
CA LYS A 214 -17.27 1.18 -31.69
C LYS A 214 -17.57 1.58 -30.24
N PHE A 215 -16.52 1.75 -29.43
CA PHE A 215 -16.69 2.22 -28.06
C PHE A 215 -17.01 3.72 -28.03
N GLY A 216 -16.39 4.53 -28.88
CA GLY A 216 -16.74 5.93 -29.09
C GLY A 216 -18.20 6.13 -29.47
N ASP A 217 -18.73 5.31 -30.41
CA ASP A 217 -20.14 5.34 -30.79
C ASP A 217 -21.08 5.08 -29.61
N PHE A 218 -20.73 4.12 -28.75
CA PHE A 218 -21.49 3.85 -27.53
C PHE A 218 -21.39 5.02 -26.52
N LEU A 219 -20.19 5.55 -26.31
CA LEU A 219 -19.96 6.68 -25.40
C LEU A 219 -20.66 7.96 -25.86
N ALA A 220 -21.00 8.09 -27.15
CA ALA A 220 -21.78 9.21 -27.66
C ALA A 220 -23.14 9.35 -26.93
N GLY A 221 -23.73 8.22 -26.53
CA GLY A 221 -24.99 8.16 -25.77
C GLY A 221 -24.85 8.25 -24.24
N VAL A 222 -23.63 8.29 -23.70
CA VAL A 222 -23.38 8.32 -22.25
C VAL A 222 -23.16 9.77 -21.81
N PRO A 223 -23.89 10.31 -20.81
CA PRO A 223 -23.67 11.67 -20.34
C PRO A 223 -22.29 11.80 -19.69
N PHE A 224 -21.57 12.88 -20.03
CA PHE A 224 -20.26 13.19 -19.45
C PHE A 224 -20.36 14.47 -18.62
N GLY A 225 -20.15 14.35 -17.31
CA GLY A 225 -20.13 15.45 -16.36
C GLY A 225 -18.78 16.15 -16.26
N ALA A 226 -18.74 17.28 -15.55
CA ALA A 226 -17.50 17.96 -15.21
C ALA A 226 -16.73 17.18 -14.13
N PRO A 227 -15.41 16.99 -14.27
CA PRO A 227 -14.64 16.21 -13.30
C PRO A 227 -14.49 16.95 -11.95
N GLY A 228 -14.89 16.31 -10.86
CA GLY A 228 -14.70 16.79 -9.49
C GLY A 228 -13.29 16.54 -8.91
N ALA A 229 -12.43 15.83 -9.65
CA ALA A 229 -11.02 15.56 -9.33
C ALA A 229 -10.19 15.50 -10.62
N VAL A 230 -8.87 15.66 -10.52
CA VAL A 230 -7.98 15.52 -11.69
C VAL A 230 -7.95 14.06 -12.11
N VAL A 231 -8.50 13.74 -13.28
CA VAL A 231 -8.47 12.40 -13.86
C VAL A 231 -7.23 12.25 -14.73
N TRP A 232 -6.41 11.25 -14.46
CA TRP A 232 -5.17 11.02 -15.20
C TRP A 232 -5.35 9.96 -16.29
N SER A 233 -4.93 10.29 -17.50
CA SER A 233 -4.97 9.37 -18.64
C SER A 233 -3.76 8.44 -18.68
N ASN A 234 -4.00 7.17 -18.96
CA ASN A 234 -2.94 6.19 -19.15
C ASN A 234 -2.06 6.49 -20.36
N ALA A 235 -2.64 6.92 -21.49
CA ALA A 235 -1.91 7.07 -22.74
C ALA A 235 -0.96 8.27 -22.74
N GLU A 236 -1.35 9.34 -22.06
CA GLU A 236 -0.60 10.59 -22.04
C GLU A 236 0.16 10.81 -20.74
N ALA A 237 -0.18 10.07 -19.68
CA ALA A 237 0.30 10.33 -18.32
C ALA A 237 0.07 11.80 -17.92
N ALA A 238 -1.05 12.36 -18.38
CA ALA A 238 -1.45 13.74 -18.21
C ALA A 238 -2.95 13.80 -17.85
N PRO A 239 -3.42 14.92 -17.26
CA PRO A 239 -4.84 15.12 -17.01
C PRO A 239 -5.70 14.95 -18.26
N TYR A 240 -6.92 14.44 -18.08
CA TYR A 240 -7.95 14.49 -19.10
C TYR A 240 -8.29 15.95 -19.47
N PRO A 241 -8.75 16.19 -20.71
CA PRO A 241 -9.44 17.41 -21.09
C PRO A 241 -10.62 17.68 -20.18
N THR A 242 -11.05 18.94 -20.09
CA THR A 242 -12.21 19.32 -19.27
C THR A 242 -13.53 19.29 -20.02
N ASP A 243 -13.51 19.23 -21.36
CA ASP A 243 -14.71 19.16 -22.19
C ASP A 243 -15.15 17.71 -22.45
N ALA A 244 -16.47 17.51 -22.54
CA ALA A 244 -17.05 16.17 -22.69
C ALA A 244 -16.61 15.45 -23.97
N ALA A 245 -16.43 16.17 -25.08
CA ALA A 245 -16.06 15.57 -26.36
C ALA A 245 -14.63 15.03 -26.31
N GLY A 246 -13.67 15.84 -25.84
CA GLY A 246 -12.28 15.44 -25.66
C GLY A 246 -12.11 14.31 -24.64
N MET A 247 -12.92 14.28 -23.57
CA MET A 247 -12.92 13.17 -22.61
C MET A 247 -13.41 11.86 -23.26
N ARG A 248 -14.50 11.90 -24.05
CA ARG A 248 -15.01 10.71 -24.77
C ARG A 248 -14.02 10.20 -25.79
N GLU A 249 -13.46 11.08 -26.61
CA GLU A 249 -12.47 10.73 -27.63
C GLU A 249 -11.25 10.06 -26.98
N ARG A 250 -10.74 10.65 -25.90
CA ARG A 250 -9.60 10.11 -25.15
C ARG A 250 -9.89 8.74 -24.57
N LEU A 251 -11.05 8.55 -23.95
CA LEU A 251 -11.44 7.27 -23.37
C LEU A 251 -11.66 6.20 -24.45
N ALA A 252 -12.25 6.57 -25.58
CA ALA A 252 -12.45 5.68 -26.72
C ALA A 252 -11.11 5.21 -27.30
N GLY A 253 -10.16 6.14 -27.52
CA GLY A 253 -8.83 5.84 -28.04
C GLY A 253 -7.94 5.06 -27.07
N GLN A 254 -8.25 5.07 -25.77
CA GLN A 254 -7.44 4.42 -24.73
C GLN A 254 -7.25 2.91 -24.94
N ILE A 255 -8.23 2.22 -25.54
CA ILE A 255 -8.20 0.77 -25.79
C ILE A 255 -6.98 0.37 -26.64
N ALA A 256 -6.56 1.24 -27.56
CA ALA A 256 -5.47 0.99 -28.51
C ALA A 256 -4.17 1.74 -28.20
N ARG A 257 -4.14 2.47 -27.07
CA ARG A 257 -2.99 3.29 -26.65
C ARG A 257 -2.32 2.69 -25.40
N PRO A 258 -1.00 2.92 -25.22
CA PRO A 258 -0.25 2.30 -24.13
C PRO A 258 -0.70 2.76 -22.75
N VAL A 259 -0.48 1.92 -21.74
CA VAL A 259 -0.68 2.23 -20.33
C VAL A 259 0.62 2.67 -19.69
N ARG A 260 0.82 3.98 -19.56
CA ARG A 260 2.01 4.60 -18.98
C ARG A 260 1.85 4.82 -17.47
N PHE A 261 1.70 3.71 -16.73
CA PHE A 261 1.35 3.76 -15.31
C PHE A 261 2.49 4.34 -14.44
N VAL A 262 3.75 4.04 -14.78
CA VAL A 262 4.91 4.69 -14.12
C VAL A 262 4.80 6.20 -14.22
N GLU A 263 4.69 6.72 -15.43
CA GLU A 263 4.62 8.17 -15.66
C GLU A 263 3.38 8.81 -15.01
N GLN A 264 2.25 8.09 -15.00
CA GLN A 264 1.03 8.55 -14.32
C GLN A 264 1.23 8.70 -12.81
N VAL A 265 1.84 7.71 -12.14
CA VAL A 265 2.11 7.77 -10.70
C VAL A 265 3.15 8.84 -10.38
N GLU A 266 4.19 8.96 -11.20
CA GLU A 266 5.20 10.02 -11.10
C GLU A 266 4.56 11.40 -11.19
N ALA A 267 3.64 11.60 -12.14
CA ALA A 267 2.97 12.88 -12.33
C ALA A 267 2.01 13.21 -11.17
N MET A 268 1.28 12.23 -10.64
CA MET A 268 0.49 12.40 -9.42
C MET A 268 1.38 12.78 -8.22
N TRP A 269 2.53 12.11 -8.06
CA TRP A 269 3.48 12.40 -6.98
C TRP A 269 4.09 13.80 -7.14
N ALA A 270 4.46 14.20 -8.35
CA ALA A 270 4.97 15.53 -8.67
C ALA A 270 3.94 16.64 -8.36
N ARG A 271 2.64 16.35 -8.52
CA ARG A 271 1.54 17.25 -8.13
C ARG A 271 1.25 17.29 -6.62
N GLY A 272 1.98 16.50 -5.83
CA GLY A 272 1.89 16.50 -4.37
C GLY A 272 1.11 15.32 -3.77
N ALA A 273 0.71 14.32 -4.55
CA ALA A 273 0.12 13.11 -3.97
C ALA A 273 1.16 12.37 -3.10
N ARG A 274 0.82 12.12 -1.83
CA ARG A 274 1.63 11.35 -0.87
C ARG A 274 0.90 10.15 -0.28
N THR A 275 -0.40 10.06 -0.48
CA THR A 275 -1.23 8.93 -0.07
C THR A 275 -1.96 8.42 -1.30
N PHE A 276 -1.65 7.18 -1.68
CA PHE A 276 -2.23 6.47 -2.81
C PHE A 276 -3.11 5.35 -2.26
N ILE A 277 -4.39 5.35 -2.64
CA ILE A 277 -5.35 4.37 -2.14
C ILE A 277 -5.82 3.54 -3.33
N GLU A 278 -5.58 2.24 -3.30
CA GLU A 278 -6.09 1.32 -4.31
C GLU A 278 -7.54 0.97 -3.97
N VAL A 279 -8.45 1.51 -4.78
CA VAL A 279 -9.91 1.39 -4.58
C VAL A 279 -10.43 0.35 -5.56
N GLY A 280 -10.50 -0.90 -5.11
CA GLY A 280 -10.94 -2.03 -5.92
C GLY A 280 -10.45 -3.35 -5.34
N PRO A 281 -10.72 -4.48 -6.03
CA PRO A 281 -10.27 -5.79 -5.58
C PRO A 281 -8.75 -5.92 -5.69
N GLY A 282 -8.14 -6.63 -4.75
CA GLY A 282 -6.70 -6.90 -4.70
C GLY A 282 -5.85 -5.71 -4.24
N ALA A 283 -4.54 -5.89 -4.39
CA ALA A 283 -3.51 -4.93 -3.96
C ALA A 283 -2.40 -4.74 -5.03
N VAL A 284 -2.74 -4.99 -6.30
CA VAL A 284 -1.75 -5.01 -7.39
C VAL A 284 -1.17 -3.63 -7.63
N LEU A 285 -2.00 -2.58 -7.65
CA LEU A 285 -1.54 -1.23 -7.90
C LEU A 285 -0.76 -0.64 -6.72
N THR A 286 -1.08 -1.05 -5.50
CA THR A 286 -0.35 -0.73 -4.28
C THR A 286 1.10 -1.18 -4.44
N ASP A 287 1.31 -2.45 -4.80
CA ASP A 287 2.65 -3.01 -5.02
C ASP A 287 3.38 -2.32 -6.20
N LEU A 288 2.65 -1.91 -7.25
CA LEU A 288 3.24 -1.15 -8.37
C LEU A 288 3.65 0.26 -7.95
N VAL A 289 2.80 0.98 -7.22
CA VAL A 289 3.08 2.32 -6.69
C VAL A 289 4.33 2.29 -5.80
N ASP A 290 4.43 1.30 -4.91
CA ASP A 290 5.60 1.14 -4.04
C ASP A 290 6.90 0.92 -4.84
N ARG A 291 6.84 0.13 -5.91
CA ARG A 291 7.99 -0.11 -6.80
C ARG A 291 8.37 1.11 -7.63
N ILE A 292 7.39 1.90 -8.06
CA ILE A 292 7.62 3.15 -8.81
C ILE A 292 8.27 4.17 -7.89
N LEU A 293 7.68 4.43 -6.73
CA LEU A 293 8.11 5.51 -5.84
C LEU A 293 9.33 5.13 -5.00
N GLY A 294 9.56 3.85 -4.72
CA GLY A 294 10.73 3.36 -4.03
C GLY A 294 10.86 3.96 -2.62
N SER A 295 12.01 4.53 -2.29
CA SER A 295 12.25 5.16 -0.99
C SER A 295 11.67 6.58 -0.85
N ARG A 296 11.05 7.14 -1.90
CA ARG A 296 10.49 8.49 -1.84
C ARG A 296 9.32 8.53 -0.85
N PRO A 297 9.05 9.67 -0.18
CA PRO A 297 7.94 9.76 0.76
C PRO A 297 6.59 9.50 0.08
N HIS A 298 5.93 8.42 0.49
CA HIS A 298 4.55 8.09 0.12
C HIS A 298 3.99 7.03 1.08
N VAL A 299 2.67 6.87 1.05
CA VAL A 299 1.93 5.78 1.68
C VAL A 299 1.00 5.19 0.62
N SER A 300 1.07 3.88 0.42
CA SER A 300 0.15 3.12 -0.43
C SER A 300 -0.76 2.25 0.46
N VAL A 301 -2.06 2.23 0.16
CA VAL A 301 -3.05 1.50 0.95
C VAL A 301 -4.03 0.79 0.03
N PRO A 302 -4.06 -0.55 0.02
CA PRO A 302 -5.11 -1.31 -0.65
C PRO A 302 -6.34 -1.43 0.26
N LEU A 303 -7.53 -1.28 -0.30
CA LEU A 303 -8.79 -1.50 0.44
C LEU A 303 -9.19 -2.99 0.52
N ASP A 304 -8.59 -3.81 -0.33
CA ASP A 304 -8.85 -5.24 -0.41
C ASP A 304 -7.55 -6.03 -0.59
N ARG A 305 -7.56 -7.33 -0.27
CA ARG A 305 -6.44 -8.22 -0.56
C ARG A 305 -6.97 -9.64 -0.75
N LYS A 306 -6.74 -10.21 -1.94
CA LYS A 306 -7.07 -11.60 -2.25
C LYS A 306 -6.51 -12.54 -1.18
N GLY A 307 -7.35 -13.45 -0.69
CA GLY A 307 -6.99 -14.42 0.35
C GLY A 307 -7.10 -13.89 1.78
N LYS A 308 -7.43 -12.59 1.97
CA LYS A 308 -7.85 -12.04 3.26
C LYS A 308 -9.35 -11.75 3.23
N HIS A 309 -9.98 -11.82 4.40
CA HIS A 309 -11.37 -11.40 4.58
C HIS A 309 -11.52 -9.89 4.33
N GLY A 310 -12.48 -9.49 3.49
CA GLY A 310 -12.62 -8.12 2.97
C GLY A 310 -12.86 -7.08 4.06
N VAL A 311 -13.65 -7.39 5.09
CA VAL A 311 -13.85 -6.47 6.24
C VAL A 311 -12.55 -6.23 6.99
N THR A 312 -11.72 -7.26 7.15
CA THR A 312 -10.43 -7.14 7.83
C THR A 312 -9.49 -6.25 7.01
N SER A 313 -9.42 -6.48 5.69
CA SER A 313 -8.64 -5.64 4.77
C SER A 313 -9.09 -4.18 4.79
N LEU A 314 -10.40 -3.93 4.77
CA LEU A 314 -10.97 -2.58 4.87
C LEU A 314 -10.59 -1.90 6.19
N GLN A 315 -10.76 -2.58 7.33
CA GLN A 315 -10.43 -2.00 8.64
C GLN A 315 -8.92 -1.76 8.81
N GLU A 316 -8.07 -2.68 8.32
CA GLU A 316 -6.62 -2.46 8.24
C GLU A 316 -6.30 -1.21 7.42
N ALA A 317 -6.96 -1.03 6.27
CA ALA A 317 -6.78 0.13 5.41
C ALA A 317 -7.21 1.44 6.08
N LEU A 318 -8.40 1.48 6.68
CA LEU A 318 -8.89 2.64 7.42
C LEU A 318 -7.96 2.99 8.59
N GLY A 319 -7.43 1.99 9.31
CA GLY A 319 -6.42 2.21 10.34
C GLY A 319 -5.15 2.88 9.80
N ARG A 320 -4.63 2.40 8.66
CA ARG A 320 -3.47 3.01 7.99
C ARG A 320 -3.74 4.44 7.55
N LEU A 321 -4.93 4.72 7.00
CA LEU A 321 -5.34 6.07 6.60
C LEU A 321 -5.45 7.02 7.80
N ALA A 322 -5.97 6.54 8.93
CA ALA A 322 -6.04 7.32 10.17
C ALA A 322 -4.63 7.67 10.69
N VAL A 323 -3.70 6.70 10.68
CA VAL A 323 -2.29 6.94 11.05
C VAL A 323 -1.61 7.92 10.09
N ALA A 324 -1.95 7.87 8.80
CA ALA A 324 -1.48 8.82 7.80
C ALA A 324 -2.12 10.22 7.92
N GLY A 325 -3.00 10.44 8.91
CA GLY A 325 -3.64 11.74 9.17
C GLY A 325 -4.80 12.06 8.24
N VAL A 326 -5.39 11.06 7.57
CA VAL A 326 -6.56 11.28 6.70
C VAL A 326 -7.81 11.50 7.57
N PRO A 327 -8.48 12.66 7.47
CA PRO A 327 -9.70 12.91 8.23
C PRO A 327 -10.84 12.02 7.72
N MET A 328 -11.52 11.33 8.64
CA MET A 328 -12.61 10.40 8.31
C MET A 328 -13.73 10.51 9.35
N ASN A 329 -14.97 10.53 8.86
CA ASN A 329 -16.15 10.36 9.70
C ASN A 329 -16.38 8.87 9.99
N LEU A 330 -15.55 8.31 10.87
CA LEU A 330 -15.64 6.90 11.22
C LEU A 330 -17.02 6.52 11.77
N ALA A 331 -17.70 7.42 12.50
CA ALA A 331 -19.04 7.19 13.05
C ALA A 331 -20.08 6.78 11.98
N ALA A 332 -19.86 7.12 10.70
CA ALA A 332 -20.72 6.71 9.60
C ALA A 332 -20.81 5.18 9.41
N LEU A 333 -19.78 4.40 9.79
CA LEU A 333 -19.84 2.92 9.72
C LEU A 333 -20.78 2.32 10.77
N TRP A 334 -21.11 3.08 11.81
CA TRP A 334 -21.92 2.62 12.93
C TRP A 334 -23.24 3.40 13.05
N ALA A 335 -23.61 4.19 12.04
CA ALA A 335 -24.80 5.04 12.09
C ALA A 335 -26.07 4.24 12.39
N ASP A 336 -26.22 3.07 11.77
CA ASP A 336 -27.37 2.16 11.95
C ASP A 336 -27.29 1.30 13.22
N TYR A 337 -26.12 1.29 13.87
CA TYR A 337 -25.85 0.57 15.12
C TYR A 337 -25.74 1.49 16.33
N ALA A 338 -25.94 2.80 16.14
CA ALA A 338 -25.76 3.79 17.19
C ALA A 338 -26.78 3.52 18.31
N PRO A 339 -26.35 3.13 19.53
CA PRO A 339 -27.28 3.05 20.64
C PRO A 339 -27.82 4.46 20.89
N THR A 340 -29.11 4.57 21.25
CA THR A 340 -29.67 5.84 21.74
C THR A 340 -28.72 6.39 22.79
N PRO A 341 -28.18 7.62 22.64
CA PRO A 341 -27.14 8.10 23.52
C PRO A 341 -27.67 8.12 24.95
N ALA A 342 -27.26 7.13 25.74
CA ALA A 342 -27.50 7.15 27.17
C ALA A 342 -26.79 8.39 27.72
N PRO A 343 -27.41 9.15 28.64
CA PRO A 343 -26.76 10.29 29.26
C PRO A 343 -25.46 9.80 29.93
N LYS A 344 -24.32 10.08 29.29
CA LYS A 344 -23.01 9.78 29.86
C LYS A 344 -22.89 10.67 31.09
N LYS A 345 -22.84 10.07 32.28
CA LYS A 345 -22.48 10.80 33.51
C LYS A 345 -21.17 11.51 33.22
N LYS A 346 -21.15 12.84 33.31
CA LYS A 346 -19.89 13.58 33.21
C LYS A 346 -18.95 12.99 34.24
N PRO A 347 -17.76 12.49 33.84
CA PRO A 347 -16.82 11.97 34.80
C PRO A 347 -16.54 13.06 35.84
N ALA A 348 -16.58 12.70 37.12
CA ALA A 348 -16.37 13.63 38.23
C ALA A 348 -15.01 14.36 38.13
N MET A 349 -14.06 13.77 37.39
CA MET A 349 -12.76 14.33 37.06
C MET A 349 -12.31 13.81 35.69
N THR A 350 -11.78 14.68 34.83
CA THR A 350 -11.07 14.30 33.60
C THR A 350 -9.62 14.72 33.76
N LEU A 351 -8.70 13.75 33.77
CA LEU A 351 -7.27 14.02 33.81
C LEU A 351 -6.71 13.96 32.39
N SER A 352 -6.26 15.10 31.84
CA SER A 352 -5.55 15.11 30.56
C SER A 352 -4.13 14.55 30.75
N LEU A 353 -3.85 13.40 30.14
CA LEU A 353 -2.50 12.85 30.08
C LEU A 353 -1.70 13.61 29.00
N ASN A 354 -0.94 14.62 29.41
CA ASN A 354 -0.09 15.43 28.54
C ASN A 354 1.41 15.34 28.92
N GLY A 355 1.80 14.26 29.59
CA GLY A 355 3.17 14.08 30.10
C GLY A 355 3.50 14.85 31.39
N SER A 356 2.70 15.86 31.78
CA SER A 356 2.94 16.66 33.00
C SER A 356 2.90 15.87 34.31
N ASN A 357 2.32 14.66 34.27
CA ASN A 357 2.19 13.74 35.39
C ASN A 357 3.26 12.63 35.39
N TYR A 358 4.12 12.56 34.37
CA TYR A 358 5.22 11.59 34.32
C TYR A 358 6.22 11.87 35.46
N GLY A 359 6.53 10.85 36.26
CA GLY A 359 7.39 10.98 37.44
C GLY A 359 6.76 11.66 38.66
N LYS A 360 5.47 12.03 38.61
CA LYS A 360 4.74 12.62 39.75
C LYS A 360 3.76 11.59 40.32
N PRO A 361 4.13 10.85 41.38
CA PRO A 361 3.22 9.90 42.01
C PRO A 361 1.98 10.64 42.54
N TYR A 362 0.80 10.10 42.22
CA TYR A 362 -0.47 10.57 42.77
C TYR A 362 -1.10 9.49 43.66
N PRO A 363 -1.55 9.82 44.88
CA PRO A 363 -1.42 11.14 45.52
C PRO A 363 0.06 11.52 45.80
N PRO A 364 0.40 12.83 45.85
CA PRO A 364 1.77 13.27 46.14
C PRO A 364 2.29 12.63 47.43
N LYS A 365 3.60 12.34 47.52
CA LYS A 365 4.20 11.73 48.72
C LYS A 365 3.97 12.55 50.01
N GLY A 366 3.67 13.84 49.90
CA GLY A 366 3.30 14.73 51.01
C GLY A 366 1.79 14.94 51.21
N GLY A 367 0.94 14.13 50.59
CA GLY A 367 -0.52 14.27 50.64
C GLY A 367 -1.03 15.58 50.01
N ALA A 368 -2.22 16.02 50.41
CA ALA A 368 -2.86 17.23 49.90
C ALA A 368 -2.05 18.52 50.16
N ALA A 369 -1.16 18.51 51.16
CA ALA A 369 -0.30 19.64 51.49
C ALA A 369 0.82 19.90 50.46
N ALA A 370 1.17 18.89 49.66
CA ALA A 370 2.15 19.00 48.58
C ALA A 370 1.52 19.38 47.22
N LEU A 371 0.19 19.55 47.16
CA LEU A 371 -0.46 20.08 45.97
C LEU A 371 -0.21 21.60 45.90
N PRO A 372 0.14 22.15 44.73
CA PRO A 372 0.18 23.59 44.56
C PRO A 372 -1.19 24.20 44.90
N LYS A 373 -1.18 25.37 45.55
CA LYS A 373 -2.42 26.10 45.87
C LYS A 373 -3.21 26.32 44.56
N PRO A 374 -4.57 26.25 44.59
CA PRO A 374 -5.38 26.55 43.43
C PRO A 374 -4.96 27.88 42.83
N ASN A 375 -4.85 27.94 41.50
CA ASN A 375 -4.61 29.23 40.83
C ASN A 375 -5.69 30.22 41.31
N PRO A 376 -5.29 31.47 41.63
CA PRO A 376 -6.27 32.48 42.01
C PRO A 376 -7.33 32.60 40.91
N PRO A 377 -8.61 32.86 41.27
CA PRO A 377 -9.68 32.95 40.30
C PRO A 377 -9.30 34.00 39.25
N ARG A 378 -9.22 33.56 37.99
CA ARG A 378 -8.97 34.46 36.87
C ARG A 378 -10.16 35.41 36.81
N VAL A 379 -9.92 36.70 37.02
CA VAL A 379 -10.93 37.73 36.79
C VAL A 379 -11.35 37.60 35.34
N LYS A 380 -12.57 37.10 35.11
CA LYS A 380 -13.19 37.22 33.79
C LYS A 380 -13.54 38.69 33.67
N GLU A 381 -12.78 39.44 32.89
CA GLU A 381 -13.32 40.67 32.34
C GLU A 381 -14.55 40.28 31.53
N VAL A 382 -15.71 40.59 32.09
CA VAL A 382 -16.97 40.55 31.38
C VAL A 382 -16.88 41.72 30.41
N VAL A 383 -16.48 41.43 29.17
CA VAL A 383 -16.74 42.36 28.08
C VAL A 383 -18.24 42.28 27.83
N GLU A 384 -18.98 43.19 28.48
CA GLU A 384 -20.38 43.44 28.19
C GLU A 384 -20.45 43.97 26.75
N VAL A 385 -20.73 43.08 25.80
CA VAL A 385 -21.08 43.48 24.45
C VAL A 385 -22.50 44.02 24.53
N VAL A 386 -22.63 45.33 24.75
CA VAL A 386 -23.86 46.06 24.51
C VAL A 386 -24.17 45.92 23.02
N LYS A 387 -25.13 45.05 22.68
CA LYS A 387 -25.74 45.02 21.36
C LYS A 387 -26.64 46.25 21.22
N GLU A 388 -26.04 47.37 20.84
CA GLU A 388 -26.78 48.52 20.37
C GLU A 388 -27.19 48.26 18.91
N VAL A 389 -28.49 48.12 18.69
CA VAL A 389 -29.09 47.96 17.37
C VAL A 389 -29.12 49.35 16.73
N VAL A 390 -28.25 49.60 15.75
CA VAL A 390 -28.35 50.77 14.88
C VAL A 390 -28.55 50.32 13.43
N LYS A 391 -29.67 50.77 12.88
CA LYS A 391 -30.05 50.66 11.45
C LYS A 391 -29.02 51.37 10.57
N GLU A 392 -28.46 50.60 9.64
CA GLU A 392 -28.30 50.89 8.21
C GLU A 392 -27.89 52.32 7.78
N VAL A 393 -26.64 52.49 7.34
CA VAL A 393 -26.30 53.26 6.13
C VAL A 393 -25.10 52.60 5.44
N VAL A 394 -25.31 52.16 4.20
CA VAL A 394 -24.25 51.74 3.27
C VAL A 394 -23.46 52.97 2.83
N VAL A 395 -22.15 52.97 3.11
CA VAL A 395 -21.19 53.81 2.40
C VAL A 395 -20.06 52.91 1.92
N VAL A 396 -20.07 52.65 0.61
CA VAL A 396 -18.97 52.01 -0.11
C VAL A 396 -17.76 52.96 -0.04
N ARG A 397 -16.67 52.50 0.58
CA ARG A 397 -15.37 53.13 0.46
C ARG A 397 -14.39 52.07 -0.03
N GLU A 398 -14.01 52.20 -1.30
CA GLU A 398 -12.98 51.40 -1.94
C GLU A 398 -11.66 51.49 -1.16
N VAL A 399 -11.11 50.33 -0.83
CA VAL A 399 -9.75 50.20 -0.29
C VAL A 399 -8.84 49.84 -1.48
N PRO A 400 -7.83 50.65 -1.82
CA PRO A 400 -6.95 50.32 -2.93
C PRO A 400 -6.12 49.07 -2.62
N SER A 401 -6.22 48.12 -3.54
CA SER A 401 -5.43 46.90 -3.65
C SER A 401 -3.96 47.25 -3.90
N ALA A 402 -3.07 46.89 -2.96
CA ALA A 402 -1.64 46.89 -3.20
C ALA A 402 -1.22 45.54 -3.81
N ALA A 403 -0.90 45.59 -5.09
CA ALA A 403 -0.29 44.50 -5.84
C ALA A 403 1.16 44.22 -5.36
N PRO A 404 1.70 43.01 -5.63
CA PRO A 404 2.91 42.50 -5.00
C PRO A 404 4.17 43.15 -5.59
N SER A 405 5.01 43.73 -4.75
CA SER A 405 6.34 44.21 -5.17
C SER A 405 7.35 43.07 -5.09
N ALA A 406 8.06 42.87 -6.20
CA ALA A 406 9.09 41.88 -6.43
C ALA A 406 10.22 41.92 -5.39
N ALA A 407 10.60 40.76 -4.87
CA ALA A 407 11.83 40.56 -4.11
C ALA A 407 12.99 40.28 -5.08
N ALA A 408 13.97 41.18 -5.09
CA ALA A 408 15.31 40.97 -5.64
C ALA A 408 16.31 40.92 -4.45
N PRO A 409 17.51 40.35 -4.64
CA PRO A 409 18.02 39.22 -3.85
C PRO A 409 18.64 39.64 -2.51
N VAL A 410 18.44 38.81 -1.48
CA VAL A 410 19.09 39.00 -0.18
C VAL A 410 20.51 38.42 -0.26
N ALA A 411 21.50 39.31 -0.28
CA ALA A 411 22.91 38.97 -0.10
C ALA A 411 23.16 38.47 1.33
N ALA A 412 23.97 37.42 1.45
CA ALA A 412 24.34 36.78 2.71
C ALA A 412 25.08 37.75 3.66
N ALA A 413 24.61 37.80 4.91
CA ALA A 413 25.27 38.50 6.01
C ALA A 413 26.44 37.67 6.56
N PRO A 414 27.51 38.33 7.09
CA PRO A 414 28.78 37.67 7.41
C PRO A 414 28.70 36.83 8.69
N ALA A 415 29.52 35.78 8.72
CA ALA A 415 29.66 34.86 9.84
C ALA A 415 30.22 35.58 11.08
N ALA A 416 29.41 35.65 12.14
CA ALA A 416 29.88 35.97 13.47
C ALA A 416 30.63 34.77 14.08
N SER A 417 31.71 35.10 14.76
CA SER A 417 32.72 34.25 15.39
C SER A 417 32.18 33.00 16.10
N ALA A 418 32.79 31.86 15.76
CA ALA A 418 32.69 30.60 16.48
C ALA A 418 33.14 30.79 17.94
N GLY A 419 32.20 30.67 18.86
CA GLY A 419 32.49 30.83 20.27
C GLY A 419 31.28 30.84 21.18
N GLU A 420 30.17 30.19 20.84
CA GLU A 420 29.07 29.86 21.75
C GLU A 420 28.11 28.90 21.02
N ASN A 421 27.68 27.83 21.71
CA ASN A 421 26.88 26.67 21.22
C ASN A 421 27.62 25.48 20.58
N LEU A 422 28.75 25.03 21.15
CA LEU A 422 29.25 23.64 20.96
C LEU A 422 28.53 22.60 21.83
N ALA A 423 27.76 23.02 22.84
CA ALA A 423 27.15 22.13 23.83
C ALA A 423 26.11 21.16 23.21
N TRP A 424 25.33 21.61 22.22
CA TRP A 424 24.33 20.75 21.57
C TRP A 424 24.98 19.72 20.63
N VAL A 425 26.09 20.07 19.97
CA VAL A 425 26.85 19.14 19.12
C VAL A 425 27.46 18.03 19.98
N GLN A 426 28.02 18.39 21.14
CA GLN A 426 28.53 17.42 22.11
C GLN A 426 27.42 16.55 22.68
N ALA A 427 26.26 17.12 23.03
CA ALA A 427 25.11 16.35 23.49
C ALA A 427 24.56 15.38 22.41
N TYR A 428 24.55 15.80 21.14
CA TYR A 428 24.14 14.96 20.02
C TYR A 428 25.14 13.81 19.79
N GLN A 429 26.44 14.09 19.81
CA GLN A 429 27.49 13.08 19.68
C GLN A 429 27.45 12.06 20.83
N GLU A 430 27.24 12.52 22.07
CA GLU A 430 27.10 11.65 23.23
C GLU A 430 25.84 10.78 23.15
N SER A 431 24.71 11.32 22.66
CA SER A 431 23.50 10.54 22.42
C SER A 431 23.70 9.46 21.36
N GLN A 432 24.45 9.74 20.28
CA GLN A 432 24.79 8.75 19.27
C GLN A 432 25.71 7.67 19.84
N ARG A 433 26.71 8.06 20.66
CA ARG A 433 27.60 7.12 21.35
C ARG A 433 26.80 6.17 22.26
N GLN A 434 25.94 6.70 23.12
CA GLN A 434 25.10 5.89 24.03
C GLN A 434 24.17 4.94 23.26
N THR A 435 23.61 5.38 22.15
CA THR A 435 22.76 4.52 21.30
C THR A 435 23.56 3.37 20.69
N SER A 436 24.78 3.66 20.21
CA SER A 436 25.68 2.64 19.66
C SER A 436 26.13 1.63 20.71
N GLU A 437 26.43 2.09 21.93
CA GLU A 437 26.84 1.23 23.05
C GLU A 437 25.69 0.33 23.53
N ALA A 438 24.47 0.88 23.61
CA ALA A 438 23.28 0.10 23.95
C ALA A 438 22.97 -0.97 22.89
N HIS A 439 23.10 -0.64 21.60
CA HIS A 439 22.91 -1.60 20.52
C HIS A 439 23.99 -2.69 20.52
N ALA A 440 25.26 -2.34 20.76
CA ALA A 440 26.35 -3.30 20.90
C ALA A 440 26.13 -4.24 22.10
N ALA A 441 25.67 -3.71 23.23
CA ALA A 441 25.33 -4.51 24.40
C ALA A 441 24.18 -5.50 24.10
N TYR A 442 23.13 -5.04 23.41
CA TYR A 442 22.01 -5.90 22.99
C TYR A 442 22.45 -7.05 22.08
N LEU A 443 23.24 -6.76 21.04
CA LEU A 443 23.76 -7.78 20.13
C LEU A 443 24.65 -8.79 20.87
N LYS A 444 25.46 -8.32 21.83
CA LYS A 444 26.27 -9.20 22.68
C LYS A 444 25.42 -10.12 23.55
N THR A 445 24.38 -9.59 24.21
CA THR A 445 23.46 -10.41 25.02
C THR A 445 22.72 -11.45 24.17
N MET A 446 22.32 -11.11 22.94
CA MET A 446 21.73 -12.10 22.03
C MET A 446 22.73 -13.20 21.64
N ALA A 447 23.99 -12.84 21.35
CA ALA A 447 25.03 -13.82 21.04
C ALA A 447 25.32 -14.75 22.23
N ASP A 448 25.49 -14.21 23.43
CA ASP A 448 25.74 -14.98 24.65
C ASP A 448 24.57 -15.92 24.97
N SER A 449 23.33 -15.45 24.76
CA SER A 449 22.13 -16.27 24.96
C SER A 449 22.07 -17.43 23.96
N HIS A 450 22.40 -17.17 22.69
CA HIS A 450 22.44 -18.21 21.66
C HIS A 450 23.54 -19.24 21.94
N GLU A 451 24.72 -18.81 22.39
CA GLU A 451 25.80 -19.72 22.78
C GLU A 451 25.39 -20.60 23.97
N SER A 452 24.72 -20.02 24.98
CA SER A 452 24.22 -20.78 26.13
C SER A 452 23.20 -21.85 25.72
N PHE A 453 22.34 -21.54 24.74
CA PHE A 453 21.38 -22.48 24.19
C PHE A 453 22.10 -23.63 23.45
N LEU A 454 23.07 -23.32 22.61
CA LEU A 454 23.85 -24.33 21.88
C LEU A 454 24.60 -25.27 22.83
N ARG A 455 25.22 -24.75 23.90
CA ARG A 455 25.85 -25.59 24.94
C ARG A 455 24.83 -26.48 25.65
N THR A 456 23.62 -25.99 25.89
CA THR A 456 22.54 -26.80 26.49
C THR A 456 22.12 -27.95 25.57
N VAL A 457 22.02 -27.69 24.27
CA VAL A 457 21.72 -28.71 23.26
C VAL A 457 22.85 -29.74 23.17
N GLU A 458 24.10 -29.29 23.15
CA GLU A 458 25.29 -30.17 23.11
C GLU A 458 25.35 -31.08 24.35
N THR A 459 25.11 -30.53 25.55
CA THR A 459 25.10 -31.30 26.80
C THR A 459 23.95 -32.31 26.84
N SER A 460 22.79 -31.94 26.29
CA SER A 460 21.64 -32.84 26.18
C SER A 460 21.92 -34.00 25.21
N PHE A 461 22.58 -33.71 24.09
CA PHE A 461 22.96 -34.70 23.09
C PHE A 461 24.07 -35.63 23.59
N SER A 462 25.07 -35.12 24.30
CA SER A 462 26.11 -35.96 24.93
C SER A 462 25.54 -36.86 26.02
N GLY A 463 24.53 -36.38 26.77
CA GLY A 463 23.79 -37.19 27.73
C GLY A 463 23.02 -38.33 27.05
N LEU A 464 22.31 -38.04 25.95
CA LEU A 464 21.58 -39.04 25.18
C LEU A 464 22.52 -40.08 24.54
N SER A 465 23.67 -39.64 24.01
CA SER A 465 24.70 -40.50 23.42
C SER A 465 25.36 -41.43 24.46
N SER A 466 25.60 -40.92 25.67
CA SER A 466 26.14 -41.74 26.79
C SER A 466 25.12 -42.81 27.23
N MET A 467 23.82 -42.49 27.18
CA MET A 467 22.73 -43.41 27.50
C MET A 467 22.56 -44.52 26.43
N LEU A 468 22.84 -44.20 25.16
CA LEU A 468 22.78 -45.15 24.03
C LEU A 468 24.01 -46.07 23.93
N THR A 469 25.18 -45.63 24.40
CA THR A 469 26.44 -46.37 24.28
C THR A 469 26.84 -47.14 25.55
N GLY A 470 26.01 -47.08 26.61
CA GLY A 470 26.21 -47.82 27.85
C GLY A 470 27.44 -47.37 28.66
N GLN A 471 27.97 -46.17 28.39
CA GLN A 471 29.11 -45.60 29.11
C GLN A 471 28.63 -44.99 30.45
N PRO A 472 29.37 -45.17 31.55
CA PRO A 472 28.98 -44.64 32.86
C PRO A 472 29.00 -43.11 32.86
N MET A 473 27.90 -42.47 33.28
CA MET A 473 27.81 -41.02 33.39
C MET A 473 28.82 -40.50 34.42
N SER A 474 29.80 -39.71 33.97
CA SER A 474 30.61 -38.87 34.85
C SER A 474 29.74 -37.68 35.28
N ILE A 475 29.17 -37.75 36.48
CA ILE A 475 28.43 -36.63 37.08
C ILE A 475 29.47 -35.57 37.50
N GLY A 476 29.86 -34.74 36.53
CA GLY A 476 30.51 -33.46 36.78
C GLY A 476 29.54 -32.51 37.49
N GLN A 477 30.10 -31.70 38.38
CA GLN A 477 29.41 -30.89 39.41
C GLN A 477 28.11 -30.18 38.99
N PRO A 478 27.17 -29.97 39.92
CA PRO A 478 25.93 -29.25 39.64
C PRO A 478 26.26 -27.86 39.10
N MET A 479 25.85 -27.61 37.86
CA MET A 479 25.85 -26.27 37.29
C MET A 479 24.99 -25.39 38.20
N SER A 480 25.64 -24.43 38.86
CA SER A 480 24.95 -23.29 39.44
C SER A 480 24.17 -22.64 38.30
N ILE A 481 22.84 -22.64 38.40
CA ILE A 481 21.99 -21.81 37.55
C ILE A 481 22.38 -20.38 37.92
N GLY A 482 23.35 -19.84 37.18
CA GLY A 482 23.64 -18.42 37.18
C GLY A 482 22.31 -17.73 36.95
N GLN A 483 21.90 -16.99 37.97
CA GLN A 483 20.65 -16.26 38.06
C GLN A 483 20.36 -15.62 36.69
N LEU A 484 19.30 -16.10 36.02
CA LEU A 484 18.79 -15.45 34.81
C LEU A 484 18.71 -13.95 35.11
N PRO A 485 19.42 -13.07 34.39
CA PRO A 485 19.20 -11.65 34.58
C PRO A 485 17.74 -11.41 34.26
N ALA A 486 17.01 -10.91 35.26
CA ALA A 486 15.61 -10.55 35.12
C ALA A 486 15.47 -9.71 33.84
N ALA A 487 14.48 -10.06 33.01
CA ALA A 487 14.20 -9.37 31.77
C ALA A 487 14.32 -7.86 32.01
N ALA A 488 15.34 -7.23 31.42
CA ALA A 488 15.52 -5.81 31.53
C ALA A 488 14.22 -5.17 31.03
N ALA A 489 13.52 -4.48 31.93
CA ALA A 489 12.32 -3.74 31.59
C ALA A 489 12.61 -2.87 30.35
N PRO A 490 11.66 -2.72 29.41
CA PRO A 490 11.89 -1.94 28.21
C PRO A 490 12.41 -0.56 28.61
N VAL A 491 13.61 -0.22 28.14
CA VAL A 491 14.17 1.11 28.33
C VAL A 491 13.22 2.05 27.61
N ALA A 492 12.50 2.86 28.39
CA ALA A 492 11.56 3.82 27.86
C ALA A 492 12.31 4.74 26.89
N TYR A 493 11.87 4.79 25.65
CA TYR A 493 12.29 5.82 24.71
C TYR A 493 11.90 7.18 25.30
N VAL A 494 12.89 7.94 25.77
CA VAL A 494 12.70 9.32 26.22
C VAL A 494 12.94 10.21 25.01
N ALA A 495 11.87 10.74 24.43
CA ALA A 495 11.98 11.76 23.40
C ALA A 495 12.71 13.00 23.96
N PRO A 496 13.66 13.62 23.24
CA PRO A 496 14.30 14.83 23.71
C PRO A 496 13.27 15.96 23.86
N ALA A 497 13.33 16.66 24.99
CA ALA A 497 12.45 17.80 25.27
C ALA A 497 12.70 18.92 24.24
N ALA A 498 11.62 19.42 23.63
CA ALA A 498 11.69 20.59 22.77
C ALA A 498 12.21 21.80 23.58
N PRO A 499 13.16 22.60 23.05
CA PRO A 499 13.63 23.79 23.74
C PRO A 499 12.50 24.83 23.84
N ALA A 500 12.38 25.44 25.02
CA ALA A 500 11.39 26.49 25.28
C ALA A 500 11.69 27.75 24.44
N PRO A 501 10.65 28.49 23.97
CA PRO A 501 10.86 29.71 23.21
C PRO A 501 11.48 30.81 24.08
N VAL A 502 12.61 31.35 23.62
CA VAL A 502 13.29 32.52 24.21
C VAL A 502 12.55 33.78 23.75
N TYR A 503 12.00 34.55 24.69
CA TYR A 503 11.43 35.87 24.41
C TYR A 503 12.56 36.90 24.43
N VAL A 504 12.87 37.51 23.27
CA VAL A 504 13.88 38.56 23.15
C VAL A 504 13.20 39.91 23.33
N ALA A 505 13.62 40.69 24.32
CA ALA A 505 13.16 42.07 24.51
C ALA A 505 13.67 42.99 23.36
N PRO A 506 12.94 44.04 22.95
CA PRO A 506 13.33 44.87 21.80
C PRO A 506 14.55 45.74 22.14
N VAL A 507 15.59 45.70 21.30
CA VAL A 507 16.77 46.56 21.40
C VAL A 507 16.61 47.77 20.47
N ALA A 508 16.96 48.95 20.99
CA ALA A 508 16.91 50.24 20.31
C ALA A 508 17.82 50.33 19.06
N ALA A 509 17.41 51.15 18.09
CA ALA A 509 18.06 51.31 16.78
C ALA A 509 19.45 51.99 16.85
N PRO A 510 20.46 51.54 16.09
CA PRO A 510 21.76 52.21 15.98
C PRO A 510 21.87 53.14 14.75
N ALA A 511 22.71 54.17 14.89
CA ALA A 511 23.11 55.17 13.89
C ALA A 511 24.20 54.63 12.93
N PRO A 512 24.46 55.28 11.77
CA PRO A 512 25.16 54.66 10.63
C PRO A 512 26.69 54.70 10.71
N ALA A 513 27.33 53.71 10.09
CA ALA A 513 28.79 53.52 10.01
C ALA A 513 29.41 54.09 8.71
N PRO A 514 30.71 54.47 8.70
CA PRO A 514 31.45 54.80 7.49
C PRO A 514 32.20 53.60 6.88
N VAL A 515 32.54 53.76 5.60
CA VAL A 515 32.95 52.79 4.58
C VAL A 515 34.48 52.70 4.42
N VAL A 516 35.08 51.49 4.29
CA VAL A 516 36.40 51.32 3.63
C VAL A 516 36.62 49.89 3.04
N VAL A 517 36.76 49.86 1.70
CA VAL A 517 37.69 49.15 0.75
C VAL A 517 38.11 47.67 0.91
N ALA A 518 38.04 46.96 -0.22
CA ALA A 518 38.34 45.53 -0.47
C ALA A 518 39.76 45.24 -1.01
N ALA A 519 40.26 44.00 -0.82
CA ALA A 519 41.34 43.34 -1.60
C ALA A 519 41.36 41.79 -1.31
N PRO A 520 42.13 40.92 -2.02
CA PRO A 520 41.59 39.84 -2.86
C PRO A 520 41.90 38.38 -2.44
N ALA A 521 41.31 37.43 -3.16
CA ALA A 521 41.30 35.97 -2.96
C ALA A 521 42.58 35.21 -3.41
N PRO A 522 42.88 34.02 -2.84
CA PRO A 522 43.78 33.04 -3.43
C PRO A 522 43.08 31.78 -4.01
N ALA A 523 43.81 31.13 -4.92
CA ALA A 523 43.42 30.06 -5.86
C ALA A 523 43.63 28.62 -5.30
N PRO A 524 43.26 27.54 -6.05
CA PRO A 524 42.88 26.23 -5.52
C PRO A 524 44.02 25.21 -5.41
N VAL A 525 43.82 24.16 -4.59
CA VAL A 525 44.74 23.02 -4.45
C VAL A 525 44.03 21.68 -4.75
N ALA A 526 44.77 20.81 -5.42
CA ALA A 526 44.38 19.59 -6.12
C ALA A 526 44.07 18.36 -5.24
N ALA A 527 43.38 17.40 -5.86
CA ALA A 527 43.02 16.07 -5.36
C ALA A 527 44.19 15.06 -5.33
N PRO A 528 44.12 14.01 -4.50
CA PRO A 528 44.89 12.79 -4.71
C PRO A 528 44.02 11.57 -5.07
N ALA A 529 44.74 10.56 -5.55
CA ALA A 529 44.32 9.51 -6.46
C ALA A 529 43.74 8.23 -5.81
N VAL A 530 43.16 7.44 -6.70
CA VAL A 530 42.61 6.08 -6.60
C VAL A 530 43.65 5.07 -6.13
N VAL A 531 43.25 4.14 -5.26
CA VAL A 531 44.00 2.92 -4.92
C VAL A 531 43.16 1.71 -5.32
N VAL A 532 43.74 0.87 -6.19
CA VAL A 532 43.18 -0.40 -6.68
C VAL A 532 43.56 -1.52 -5.71
N ALA A 533 42.57 -2.30 -5.26
CA ALA A 533 42.77 -3.48 -4.43
C ALA A 533 42.77 -4.78 -5.28
N PRO A 534 43.51 -5.84 -4.87
CA PRO A 534 43.86 -6.96 -5.73
C PRO A 534 42.77 -8.05 -5.85
N VAL A 535 42.85 -8.77 -6.97
CA VAL A 535 42.03 -9.92 -7.37
C VAL A 535 42.33 -11.14 -6.49
N VAL A 536 41.28 -11.76 -5.92
CA VAL A 536 41.34 -13.02 -5.19
C VAL A 536 40.88 -14.18 -6.09
N LYS A 537 41.66 -15.26 -6.12
CA LYS A 537 41.40 -16.52 -6.86
C LYS A 537 40.16 -17.25 -6.32
N ALA A 538 39.44 -17.89 -7.25
CA ALA A 538 38.27 -18.72 -6.99
C ALA A 538 38.59 -19.98 -6.16
N ALA A 539 37.72 -20.27 -5.20
CA ALA A 539 37.65 -21.51 -4.41
C ALA A 539 36.70 -22.53 -5.10
N PRO A 540 36.81 -23.85 -4.82
CA PRO A 540 36.06 -24.87 -5.56
C PRO A 540 34.56 -24.83 -5.25
N ALA A 541 33.75 -25.22 -6.23
CA ALA A 541 32.29 -25.23 -6.15
C ALA A 541 31.78 -26.19 -5.07
N VAL A 542 30.95 -25.68 -4.16
CA VAL A 542 30.17 -26.48 -3.21
C VAL A 542 28.80 -26.74 -3.83
N ASP A 543 28.39 -28.00 -3.92
CA ASP A 543 27.07 -28.39 -4.37
C ASP A 543 26.02 -28.09 -3.28
N LEU A 544 25.40 -26.91 -3.40
CA LEU A 544 24.37 -26.40 -2.51
C LEU A 544 23.11 -27.27 -2.49
N GLN A 545 22.83 -28.03 -3.55
CA GLN A 545 21.64 -28.90 -3.60
C GLN A 545 21.84 -30.14 -2.73
N ALA A 546 23.01 -30.75 -2.80
CA ALA A 546 23.35 -31.88 -1.94
C ALA A 546 23.30 -31.48 -0.46
N LEU A 547 23.87 -30.31 -0.12
CA LEU A 547 23.89 -29.81 1.26
C LEU A 547 22.48 -29.57 1.82
N MET A 548 21.57 -29.03 1.01
CA MET A 548 20.20 -28.72 1.45
C MET A 548 19.36 -29.99 1.65
N LEU A 549 19.51 -30.99 0.78
CA LEU A 549 18.84 -32.29 0.93
C LEU A 549 19.36 -33.06 2.16
N THR A 550 20.65 -32.98 2.47
CA THR A 550 21.21 -33.58 3.69
C THR A 550 20.65 -32.92 4.95
N ILE A 551 20.54 -31.59 5.00
CA ILE A 551 19.98 -30.87 6.15
C ILE A 551 18.49 -31.20 6.35
N VAL A 552 17.73 -31.34 5.27
CA VAL A 552 16.30 -31.72 5.34
C VAL A 552 16.14 -33.17 5.81
N ALA A 553 16.95 -34.10 5.29
CA ALA A 553 16.95 -35.50 5.75
C ALA A 553 17.28 -35.60 7.26
N GLU A 554 18.28 -34.87 7.73
CA GLU A 554 18.74 -34.89 9.12
C GLU A 554 17.72 -34.25 10.09
N LYS A 555 16.93 -33.27 9.63
CA LYS A 555 15.89 -32.62 10.44
C LYS A 555 14.52 -33.30 10.39
N THR A 556 14.23 -34.06 9.34
CA THR A 556 12.92 -34.71 9.16
C THR A 556 12.94 -36.22 9.41
N GLY A 557 14.14 -36.85 9.38
CA GLY A 557 14.32 -38.29 9.60
C GLY A 557 14.06 -39.16 8.36
N TYR A 558 13.77 -38.56 7.20
CA TYR A 558 13.59 -39.30 5.94
C TYR A 558 14.94 -39.56 5.24
N PRO A 559 15.16 -40.76 4.67
CA PRO A 559 16.38 -41.06 3.94
C PRO A 559 16.51 -40.17 2.69
N SER A 560 17.72 -39.67 2.41
CA SER A 560 17.99 -38.71 1.34
C SER A 560 17.59 -39.20 -0.05
N GLU A 561 17.59 -40.52 -0.29
CA GLU A 561 17.10 -41.12 -1.54
C GLU A 561 15.58 -41.02 -1.76
N MET A 562 14.78 -40.65 -0.75
CA MET A 562 13.33 -40.45 -0.88
C MET A 562 12.91 -38.98 -0.96
N LEU A 563 13.87 -38.06 -0.97
CA LEU A 563 13.63 -36.61 -1.04
C LEU A 563 13.95 -36.11 -2.45
N ALA A 564 12.91 -35.66 -3.17
CA ALA A 564 13.04 -34.94 -4.43
C ALA A 564 12.62 -33.48 -4.26
N PHE A 565 13.26 -32.58 -4.99
CA PHE A 565 13.08 -31.11 -4.85
C PHE A 565 11.65 -30.62 -5.18
N THR A 566 10.79 -31.48 -5.74
CA THR A 566 9.42 -31.18 -6.18
C THR A 566 8.34 -31.82 -5.31
N MET A 567 8.66 -32.45 -4.18
CA MET A 567 7.64 -33.06 -3.30
C MET A 567 7.00 -32.03 -2.36
N GLU A 568 5.67 -31.99 -2.32
CA GLU A 568 4.89 -31.24 -1.33
C GLU A 568 4.63 -32.12 -0.08
N LEU A 569 5.28 -31.76 1.03
CA LEU A 569 5.32 -32.53 2.28
C LEU A 569 3.98 -32.72 3.02
N GLU A 570 2.91 -32.01 2.63
CA GLU A 570 1.57 -32.15 3.23
C GLU A 570 0.59 -33.01 2.43
N ALA A 571 0.86 -33.32 1.16
CA ALA A 571 -0.09 -34.00 0.28
C ALA A 571 0.24 -35.49 0.02
N ASP A 572 1.52 -35.88 0.01
CA ASP A 572 1.94 -37.20 -0.52
C ASP A 572 2.23 -38.27 0.55
N LEU A 573 2.09 -37.98 1.86
CA LEU A 573 2.36 -38.93 2.96
C LEU A 573 1.10 -39.40 3.71
N ALA A 574 -0.10 -38.96 3.31
CA ALA A 574 -1.34 -39.42 3.91
C ALA A 574 -1.92 -40.66 3.20
N SER A 575 -1.22 -41.80 3.27
CA SER A 575 -1.90 -43.08 3.06
C SER A 575 -1.28 -44.25 3.84
N THR A 576 -2.16 -44.93 4.59
CA THR A 576 -2.07 -46.30 5.17
C THR A 576 -1.64 -46.42 6.67
N PRO A 577 -2.05 -47.48 7.41
CA PRO A 577 -3.23 -47.43 8.29
C PRO A 577 -2.95 -47.91 9.73
N SER A 578 -3.73 -47.47 10.73
CA SER A 578 -3.75 -48.11 12.06
C SER A 578 -5.12 -48.68 12.40
N SER A 579 -5.16 -50.01 12.44
CA SER A 579 -6.22 -50.87 12.96
C SER A 579 -6.48 -50.65 14.46
N GLY A 580 -7.76 -50.58 14.86
CA GLY A 580 -8.17 -50.63 16.25
C GLY A 580 -9.69 -50.71 16.40
N SER A 581 -10.19 -51.90 16.71
CA SER A 581 -11.59 -52.31 16.75
C SER A 581 -12.38 -51.83 17.98
N ARG A 582 -13.69 -51.56 17.78
CA ARG A 582 -14.85 -51.90 18.65
C ARG A 582 -16.11 -51.21 18.09
N SER A 583 -16.98 -51.95 17.40
CA SER A 583 -18.16 -52.65 17.94
C SER A 583 -19.39 -51.75 18.19
N SER A 584 -20.22 -51.65 17.15
CA SER A 584 -21.69 -51.74 17.14
C SER A 584 -22.52 -51.30 18.36
N ARG A 585 -23.48 -50.39 18.11
CA ARG A 585 -24.88 -50.63 18.47
C ARG A 585 -25.86 -49.80 17.64
N ARG A 586 -26.87 -50.52 17.14
CA ARG A 586 -28.05 -50.09 16.36
C ARG A 586 -29.04 -49.29 17.21
N CYS A 587 -29.77 -48.38 16.55
CA CYS A 587 -31.21 -48.08 16.67
C CYS A 587 -31.50 -46.98 15.64
N GLY A 588 -32.46 -47.01 14.72
CA GLY A 588 -33.69 -47.78 14.59
C GLY A 588 -34.85 -46.82 14.30
N SER A 589 -35.14 -46.61 13.01
CA SER A 589 -36.45 -46.29 12.35
C SER A 589 -37.49 -45.33 12.98
N ALA A 590 -37.96 -44.41 12.12
CA ALA A 590 -39.06 -43.43 12.17
C ALA A 590 -40.50 -43.97 12.47
N PRO A 591 -41.62 -43.28 12.13
CA PRO A 591 -42.14 -41.93 12.46
C PRO A 591 -43.57 -41.99 13.09
N ARG A 592 -44.09 -40.90 13.69
CA ARG A 592 -45.56 -40.66 13.84
C ARG A 592 -45.89 -39.17 13.87
N GLY A 593 -46.95 -38.79 13.15
CA GLY A 593 -47.46 -37.42 13.06
C GLY A 593 -48.72 -37.14 13.88
N CYS A 594 -49.06 -35.85 13.91
CA CYS A 594 -50.36 -35.18 14.11
C CYS A 594 -51.11 -35.32 15.46
N PRO A 595 -52.10 -34.45 15.78
CA PRO A 595 -52.39 -33.08 15.27
C PRO A 595 -52.82 -32.06 16.36
N ARG A 596 -52.70 -30.75 16.08
CA ARG A 596 -53.82 -29.80 15.88
C ARG A 596 -53.30 -28.43 15.48
#